data_AF-A0A3B0QPY5-F1
#
_entry.id   AF-A0A3B0QPY5-F1
#
_cell.length_a   1.000
_cell.length_b   1.000
_cell.length_c   1.000
_cell.angle_alpha   90.00
_cell.angle_beta   90.00
_cell.angle_gamma   90.00
#
_symmetry.space_group_name_H-M   'P 1'
#
loop_
_entity.id
_entity.type
_entity.pdbx_description
1 polymer ?
#
loop_
_entity_poly.entity_id
_entity_poly.type
_entity_poly.pdbx_seq_one_letter_code
_entity_poly.pdbx_strand_id
1 'polypeptide(L)'
;MTTSRLSCAIESFNNLTTPQKLVIITCFGLLLRLYVTIYAVTIATDAITHLRLVKEFTGGNLYGIFDMDRPPLYALCVSLTSFIIPDPVVAGRVVSLVFGTLTIPLSFYIGRFVYGSRAGLLTAFFLAIHPYLVRYSGEVLTEGLYYFITSLVILVGLKVVRDKGYALAVVLGVAASLAYLTKPGAMGYMMILSAIIFLAYPSRLRSEFPRRILVIIIAWAAFLVVSSPYLYYLSQASGEVIMTGRGGAGDVMATAGRIVTTGLYFIDFGTAYPEAYTYPFFLLFLIFLWKLPGRVISRDITERELWIFAIQIFYFGIYMVAGARRRYLVQIMPLGVVFSAVGFIYLADRIKLRKKEGAAVAIAVLLLVFTAVQLPKALVRLKAHHLPEKTAGLWLAEYGGKGTTILTRTPIMVYYAGGTYVGLPPGMVTLAELLDYAGDEGAEFIAGYSRILKRNVSDFEAERDRRLEVVKVFEPVYTGSRDDGDEFVVYRPVD
;
A
#
# COMPACT_ATOMS: atom_id res chain seq x y z
N MET A 1 29.88 11.16 30.07
CA MET A 1 30.45 10.63 28.81
C MET A 1 29.43 10.52 27.67
N THR A 2 28.23 9.96 27.88
CA THR A 2 27.17 9.78 26.87
C THR A 2 26.64 11.07 26.25
N THR A 3 26.46 12.13 27.03
CA THR A 3 26.05 13.46 26.54
C THR A 3 27.06 14.08 25.58
N SER A 4 28.37 13.94 25.83
CA SER A 4 29.41 14.49 24.95
C SER A 4 29.45 13.82 23.57
N ARG A 5 29.25 12.49 23.52
CA ARG A 5 29.24 11.73 22.25
C ARG A 5 28.03 12.07 21.40
N LEU A 6 26.86 12.21 22.02
CA LEU A 6 25.63 12.59 21.32
C LEU A 6 25.73 14.02 20.77
N SER A 7 26.27 14.96 21.54
CA SER A 7 26.50 16.34 21.06
C SER A 7 27.45 16.37 19.86
N CYS A 8 28.57 15.63 19.92
CA CYS A 8 29.51 15.52 18.79
C CYS A 8 28.88 14.91 17.54
N ALA A 9 28.04 13.87 17.69
CA ALA A 9 27.30 13.27 16.58
C ALA A 9 26.29 14.25 15.95
N ILE A 10 25.58 15.02 16.78
CA ILE A 10 24.64 16.05 16.33
C ILE A 10 25.36 17.13 15.53
N GLU A 11 26.51 17.60 16.02
CA GLU A 11 27.32 18.62 15.34
C GLU A 11 27.85 18.10 13.99
N SER A 12 28.40 16.89 13.98
CA SER A 12 28.85 16.21 12.77
C SER A 12 27.72 16.09 11.74
N PHE A 13 26.52 15.67 12.18
CA PHE A 13 25.36 15.56 11.29
C PHE A 13 24.89 16.95 10.81
N ASN A 14 24.92 17.98 11.66
CA ASN A 14 24.52 19.32 11.29
C ASN A 14 25.42 19.93 10.19
N ASN A 15 26.71 19.62 10.22
CA ASN A 15 27.70 20.07 9.23
C ASN A 15 27.50 19.45 7.84
N LEU A 16 26.71 18.37 7.71
CA LEU A 16 26.42 17.76 6.42
C LEU A 16 25.49 18.64 5.56
N THR A 17 25.72 18.60 4.25
CA THR A 17 24.84 19.22 3.25
C THR A 17 23.47 18.52 3.21
N THR A 18 22.46 19.22 2.69
CA THR A 18 21.10 18.64 2.54
C THR A 18 21.09 17.34 1.71
N PRO A 19 21.81 17.25 0.56
CA PRO A 19 21.89 16.01 -0.20
C PRO A 19 22.54 14.86 0.58
N GLN A 20 23.65 15.11 1.31
CA GLN A 20 24.29 14.08 2.13
C GLN A 20 23.34 13.54 3.21
N LYS A 21 22.61 14.42 3.91
CA LYS A 21 21.60 14.02 4.89
C LYS A 21 20.51 13.15 4.26
N LEU A 22 20.03 13.52 3.07
CA LEU A 22 19.01 12.76 2.36
C LEU A 22 19.51 11.37 1.94
N VAL A 23 20.74 11.26 1.44
CA VAL A 23 21.36 9.96 1.10
C VAL A 23 21.43 9.07 2.33
N ILE A 24 21.93 9.58 3.46
CA ILE A 24 22.01 8.81 4.72
C ILE A 24 20.63 8.31 5.15
N ILE A 25 19.61 9.18 5.14
CA ILE A 25 18.24 8.80 5.51
C ILE A 25 17.68 7.74 4.55
N THR A 26 17.98 7.84 3.26
CA THR A 26 17.51 6.90 2.24
C THR A 26 18.20 5.55 2.39
N CYS A 27 19.51 5.52 2.62
CA CYS A 27 20.26 4.30 2.94
C CYS A 27 19.76 3.65 4.24
N PHE A 28 19.49 4.43 5.28
CA PHE A 28 18.89 3.90 6.51
C PHE A 28 17.51 3.27 6.23
N GLY A 29 16.64 3.95 5.47
CA GLY A 29 15.34 3.42 5.07
C GLY A 29 15.43 2.18 4.18
N LEU A 30 16.47 2.08 3.32
CA LEU A 30 16.77 0.90 2.52
C LEU A 30 17.15 -0.28 3.41
N LEU A 31 18.02 -0.09 4.41
CA LEU A 31 18.45 -1.16 5.32
C LEU A 31 17.26 -1.74 6.10
N LEU A 32 16.34 -0.90 6.58
CA LEU A 32 15.11 -1.36 7.26
C LEU A 32 14.22 -2.18 6.33
N ARG A 33 14.07 -1.74 5.06
CA ARG A 33 13.27 -2.46 4.07
C ARG A 33 13.93 -3.76 3.63
N LEU A 34 15.26 -3.76 3.48
CA LEU A 34 16.04 -4.95 3.15
C LEU A 34 15.91 -6.00 4.26
N TYR A 35 15.99 -5.59 5.53
CA TYR A 35 15.75 -6.48 6.67
C TYR A 35 14.38 -7.16 6.57
N VAL A 36 13.29 -6.40 6.45
CA VAL A 36 11.95 -7.02 6.41
C VAL A 36 11.73 -7.89 5.17
N THR A 37 12.41 -7.58 4.07
CA THR A 37 12.36 -8.34 2.82
C THR A 37 13.07 -9.69 2.95
N ILE A 38 14.26 -9.71 3.56
CA ILE A 38 15.04 -10.94 3.80
C ILE A 38 14.31 -11.84 4.80
N TYR A 39 13.74 -11.27 5.86
CA TYR A 39 13.04 -12.01 6.91
C TYR A 39 11.55 -12.26 6.61
N ALA A 40 11.11 -12.08 5.36
CA ALA A 40 9.72 -12.31 4.95
C ALA A 40 9.42 -13.81 4.82
N VAL A 41 8.46 -14.30 5.62
CA VAL A 41 8.21 -15.74 5.81
C VAL A 41 7.40 -16.34 4.66
N THR A 42 6.31 -15.68 4.28
CA THR A 42 5.35 -16.15 3.26
C THR A 42 4.91 -15.01 2.34
N ILE A 43 3.95 -15.30 1.44
CA ILE A 43 3.36 -14.32 0.51
C ILE A 43 1.99 -13.87 1.03
N ALA A 44 1.57 -12.69 0.60
CA ALA A 44 0.19 -12.25 0.81
C ALA A 44 -0.75 -12.99 -0.14
N THR A 45 -2.00 -13.22 0.26
CA THR A 45 -3.03 -13.80 -0.61
C THR A 45 -3.17 -13.06 -1.94
N ASP A 46 -3.16 -11.73 -1.89
CA ASP A 46 -3.23 -10.87 -3.09
C ASP A 46 -2.03 -11.02 -4.03
N ALA A 47 -0.89 -11.52 -3.54
CA ALA A 47 0.30 -11.71 -4.36
C ALA A 47 0.08 -12.81 -5.41
N ILE A 48 -0.78 -13.79 -5.13
CA ILE A 48 -0.98 -14.98 -5.97
C ILE A 48 -1.52 -14.58 -7.34
N THR A 49 -2.48 -13.66 -7.40
CA THR A 49 -2.97 -13.14 -8.68
C THR A 49 -1.86 -12.43 -9.45
N HIS A 50 -1.04 -11.60 -8.78
CA HIS A 50 0.09 -10.93 -9.44
C HIS A 50 1.12 -11.94 -9.97
N LEU A 51 1.44 -12.98 -9.19
CA LEU A 51 2.39 -14.02 -9.58
C LEU A 51 1.85 -14.89 -10.72
N ARG A 52 0.54 -15.13 -10.78
CA ARG A 52 -0.12 -15.78 -11.93
C ARG A 52 0.11 -14.96 -13.21
N LEU A 53 -0.16 -13.66 -13.19
CA LEU A 53 0.07 -12.78 -14.35
C LEU A 53 1.54 -12.75 -14.78
N VAL A 54 2.46 -12.78 -13.81
CA VAL A 54 3.91 -12.89 -14.09
C VAL A 54 4.23 -14.20 -14.79
N LYS A 55 3.67 -15.32 -14.32
CA LYS A 55 3.89 -16.65 -14.92
C LYS A 55 3.37 -16.71 -16.36
N GLU A 56 2.19 -16.16 -16.63
CA GLU A 56 1.63 -16.07 -17.99
C GLU A 56 2.57 -15.29 -18.93
N PHE A 57 2.97 -14.09 -18.51
CA PHE A 57 3.80 -13.21 -19.34
C PHE A 57 5.19 -13.80 -19.59
N THR A 58 5.83 -14.34 -18.55
CA THR A 58 7.16 -14.97 -18.67
C THR A 58 7.11 -16.31 -19.41
N GLY A 59 5.96 -16.98 -19.43
CA GLY A 59 5.70 -18.18 -20.22
C GLY A 59 5.43 -17.93 -21.71
N GLY A 60 5.46 -16.67 -22.16
CA GLY A 60 5.28 -16.28 -23.57
C GLY A 60 3.88 -15.76 -23.93
N ASN A 61 2.91 -15.85 -23.01
CA ASN A 61 1.59 -15.26 -23.19
C ASN A 61 1.61 -13.78 -22.78
N LEU A 62 2.06 -12.90 -23.70
CA LEU A 62 2.15 -11.46 -23.44
C LEU A 62 0.79 -10.82 -23.07
N TYR A 63 -0.30 -11.34 -23.63
CA TYR A 63 -1.66 -10.85 -23.34
C TYR A 63 -2.13 -11.25 -21.94
N GLY A 64 -1.58 -12.34 -21.37
CA GLY A 64 -1.91 -12.83 -20.03
C GLY A 64 -1.47 -11.92 -18.88
N ILE A 65 -0.84 -10.77 -19.16
CA ILE A 65 -0.57 -9.73 -18.16
C ILE A 65 -1.81 -8.88 -17.84
N PHE A 66 -2.79 -8.85 -18.74
CA PHE A 66 -4.01 -8.07 -18.56
C PHE A 66 -5.04 -8.85 -17.76
N ASP A 67 -5.66 -8.18 -16.79
CA ASP A 67 -6.66 -8.74 -15.88
C ASP A 67 -7.65 -7.63 -15.50
N MET A 68 -8.93 -7.96 -15.33
CA MET A 68 -9.96 -6.97 -15.00
C MET A 68 -9.77 -6.34 -13.61
N ASP A 69 -9.37 -7.14 -12.62
CA ASP A 69 -9.24 -6.73 -11.23
C ASP A 69 -7.85 -6.18 -10.92
N ARG A 70 -6.81 -6.65 -11.62
CA ARG A 70 -5.41 -6.32 -11.35
C ARG A 70 -4.77 -5.62 -12.56
N PRO A 71 -4.58 -4.29 -12.48
CA PRO A 71 -3.86 -3.56 -13.51
C PRO A 71 -2.44 -4.08 -13.75
N PRO A 72 -1.92 -3.97 -14.99
CA PRO A 72 -0.79 -4.77 -15.44
C PRO A 72 0.58 -4.28 -14.95
N LEU A 73 0.74 -3.01 -14.55
CA LEU A 73 2.07 -2.41 -14.42
C LEU A 73 2.93 -3.09 -13.35
N TYR A 74 2.34 -3.43 -12.19
CA TYR A 74 3.11 -4.11 -11.14
C TYR A 74 3.59 -5.47 -11.61
N ALA A 75 2.69 -6.29 -12.16
CA ALA A 75 3.05 -7.60 -12.69
C ALA A 75 4.09 -7.47 -13.81
N LEU A 76 3.96 -6.49 -14.71
CA LEU A 76 4.93 -6.23 -15.77
C LEU A 76 6.32 -5.92 -15.22
N CYS A 77 6.43 -5.05 -14.21
CA CYS A 77 7.72 -4.77 -13.55
C CYS A 77 8.33 -6.04 -12.93
N VAL A 78 7.50 -6.90 -12.33
CA VAL A 78 7.96 -8.18 -11.76
C VAL A 78 8.40 -9.14 -12.86
N SER A 79 7.65 -9.25 -13.97
CA SER A 79 8.01 -10.08 -15.13
C SER A 79 9.34 -9.64 -15.73
N LEU A 80 9.54 -8.33 -15.93
CA LEU A 80 10.80 -7.79 -16.45
C LEU A 80 11.98 -8.07 -15.49
N THR A 81 11.74 -7.97 -14.18
CA THR A 81 12.74 -8.31 -13.17
C THR A 81 13.03 -9.82 -13.14
N SER A 82 12.05 -10.64 -13.48
CA SER A 82 12.17 -12.11 -13.47
C SER A 82 13.12 -12.65 -14.54
N PHE A 83 13.44 -11.86 -15.58
CA PHE A 83 14.51 -12.20 -16.54
C PHE A 83 15.91 -12.18 -15.91
N ILE A 84 16.10 -11.45 -14.81
CA ILE A 84 17.37 -11.35 -14.08
C ILE A 84 17.32 -12.19 -12.79
N ILE A 85 16.16 -12.24 -12.14
CA ILE A 85 15.91 -12.96 -10.89
C ILE A 85 14.85 -14.03 -11.14
N PRO A 86 15.22 -15.30 -11.41
CA PRO A 86 14.28 -16.31 -11.87
C PRO A 86 13.11 -16.62 -10.94
N ASP A 87 13.28 -16.44 -9.62
CA ASP A 87 12.19 -16.62 -8.65
C ASP A 87 11.26 -15.38 -8.68
N PRO A 88 10.00 -15.52 -9.14
CA PRO A 88 9.07 -14.40 -9.28
C PRO A 88 8.66 -13.80 -7.92
N VAL A 89 8.72 -14.57 -6.82
CA VAL A 89 8.47 -14.06 -5.47
C VAL A 89 9.61 -13.13 -5.06
N VAL A 90 10.86 -13.54 -5.30
CA VAL A 90 12.03 -12.70 -5.00
C VAL A 90 12.05 -11.47 -5.92
N ALA A 91 11.80 -11.63 -7.21
CA ALA A 91 11.67 -10.53 -8.16
C ALA A 91 10.61 -9.52 -7.70
N GLY A 92 9.43 -10.01 -7.28
CA GLY A 92 8.34 -9.18 -6.76
C GLY A 92 8.71 -8.40 -5.50
N ARG A 93 9.44 -9.04 -4.59
CA ARG A 93 9.97 -8.40 -3.39
C ARG A 93 11.01 -7.33 -3.72
N VAL A 94 11.90 -7.58 -4.69
CA VAL A 94 12.91 -6.61 -5.14
C VAL A 94 12.25 -5.38 -5.76
N VAL A 95 11.23 -5.55 -6.60
CA VAL A 95 10.45 -4.43 -7.15
C VAL A 95 9.85 -3.58 -6.01
N SER A 96 9.18 -4.20 -5.04
CA SER A 96 8.61 -3.50 -3.89
C SER A 96 9.67 -2.78 -3.05
N LEU A 97 10.82 -3.42 -2.83
CA LEU A 97 11.94 -2.89 -2.04
C LEU A 97 12.52 -1.63 -2.69
N VAL A 98 12.79 -1.69 -3.99
CA VAL A 98 13.38 -0.60 -4.76
C VAL A 98 12.44 0.61 -4.77
N PHE A 99 11.20 0.44 -5.24
CA PHE A 99 10.26 1.56 -5.34
C PHE A 99 9.80 2.07 -3.97
N GLY A 100 9.62 1.18 -3.01
CA GLY A 100 9.34 1.54 -1.62
C GLY A 100 10.44 2.38 -0.97
N THR A 101 11.70 2.16 -1.35
CA THR A 101 12.86 2.97 -0.92
C THR A 101 12.92 4.31 -1.66
N LEU A 102 12.73 4.30 -2.99
CA LEU A 102 12.75 5.52 -3.82
C LEU A 102 11.63 6.52 -3.48
N THR A 103 10.58 6.08 -2.77
CA THR A 103 9.55 6.97 -2.24
C THR A 103 10.13 7.98 -1.22
N ILE A 104 11.16 7.60 -0.46
CA ILE A 104 11.79 8.45 0.57
C ILE A 104 12.29 9.80 0.00
N PRO A 105 13.18 9.82 -1.02
CA PRO A 105 13.62 11.07 -1.60
C PRO A 105 12.50 11.87 -2.27
N LEU A 106 11.49 11.22 -2.87
CA LEU A 106 10.35 11.94 -3.45
C LEU A 106 9.53 12.68 -2.38
N SER A 107 9.23 12.03 -1.25
CA SER A 107 8.55 12.67 -0.12
C SER A 107 9.38 13.81 0.49
N PHE A 108 10.72 13.71 0.50
CA PHE A 108 11.58 14.85 0.84
C PHE A 108 11.32 16.05 -0.08
N TYR A 109 11.26 15.84 -1.41
CA TYR A 109 11.03 16.93 -2.34
C TYR A 109 9.64 17.53 -2.22
N ILE A 110 8.61 16.73 -1.89
CA ILE A 110 7.26 17.24 -1.58
C ILE A 110 7.30 18.13 -0.33
N GLY A 111 7.86 17.63 0.78
CA GLY A 111 7.99 18.41 2.02
C GLY A 111 8.83 19.67 1.83
N ARG A 112 9.93 19.59 1.07
CA ARG A 112 10.79 20.73 0.72
C ARG A 112 10.05 21.76 -0.14
N PHE A 113 9.24 21.32 -1.09
CA PHE A 113 8.49 22.22 -1.95
C PHE A 113 7.50 23.08 -1.16
N VAL A 114 6.84 22.50 -0.15
CA VAL A 114 5.81 23.20 0.62
C VAL A 114 6.39 23.97 1.80
N TYR A 115 7.25 23.34 2.61
CA TYR A 115 7.68 23.85 3.92
C TYR A 115 9.22 24.02 4.05
N GLY A 116 9.96 23.86 2.96
CA GLY A 116 11.41 24.03 2.93
C GLY A 116 12.22 22.81 3.41
N SER A 117 13.55 22.89 3.30
CA SER A 117 14.46 21.73 3.42
C SER A 117 14.39 21.03 4.78
N ARG A 118 14.14 21.78 5.88
CA ARG A 118 14.03 21.19 7.24
C ARG A 118 12.82 20.26 7.33
N ALA A 119 11.67 20.69 6.82
CA ALA A 119 10.47 19.85 6.76
C ALA A 119 10.68 18.68 5.80
N GLY A 120 11.27 18.90 4.63
CA GLY A 120 11.59 17.83 3.69
C GLY A 120 12.45 16.71 4.30
N LEU A 121 13.52 17.06 5.02
CA LEU A 121 14.40 16.07 5.67
C LEU A 121 13.65 15.26 6.74
N LEU A 122 12.80 15.93 7.54
CA LEU A 122 11.97 15.25 8.53
C LEU A 122 10.92 14.35 7.87
N THR A 123 10.30 14.79 6.77
CA THR A 123 9.38 13.95 5.98
C THR A 123 10.07 12.69 5.49
N ALA A 124 11.26 12.80 4.90
CA ALA A 124 12.03 11.63 4.47
C ALA A 124 12.39 10.70 5.64
N PHE A 125 12.85 11.26 6.76
CA PHE A 125 13.18 10.46 7.94
C PHE A 125 11.95 9.72 8.49
N PHE A 126 10.82 10.42 8.58
CA PHE A 126 9.55 9.84 9.04
C PHE A 126 9.05 8.75 8.10
N LEU A 127 9.17 8.94 6.78
CA LEU A 127 8.83 7.92 5.80
C LEU A 127 9.78 6.70 5.88
N ALA A 128 11.06 6.94 6.16
CA ALA A 128 12.06 5.88 6.27
C ALA A 128 11.72 4.90 7.40
N ILE A 129 11.19 5.40 8.53
CA ILE A 129 10.83 4.61 9.71
C ILE A 129 9.34 4.27 9.83
N HIS A 130 8.49 4.71 8.89
CA HIS A 130 7.05 4.51 8.98
C HIS A 130 6.69 3.01 8.91
N PRO A 131 6.11 2.40 9.97
CA PRO A 131 6.05 0.95 10.10
C PRO A 131 5.36 0.24 8.94
N TYR A 132 4.23 0.77 8.46
CA TYR A 132 3.52 0.14 7.35
C TYR A 132 4.22 0.33 6.01
N LEU A 133 4.89 1.47 5.79
CA LEU A 133 5.57 1.71 4.51
C LEU A 133 6.81 0.81 4.42
N VAL A 134 7.53 0.61 5.52
CA VAL A 134 8.62 -0.38 5.60
C VAL A 134 8.09 -1.77 5.28
N ARG A 135 7.03 -2.22 5.95
CA ARG A 135 6.47 -3.57 5.77
C ARG A 135 5.97 -3.83 4.35
N TYR A 136 5.16 -2.92 3.80
CA TYR A 136 4.64 -3.08 2.43
C TYR A 136 5.73 -2.98 1.36
N SER A 137 6.90 -2.41 1.67
CA SER A 137 8.05 -2.42 0.75
C SER A 137 8.74 -3.79 0.68
N GLY A 138 8.42 -4.75 1.57
CA GLY A 138 8.98 -6.11 1.54
C GLY A 138 8.00 -7.19 1.10
N GLU A 139 6.75 -6.83 0.78
CA GLU A 139 5.73 -7.76 0.30
C GLU A 139 5.65 -7.78 -1.23
N VAL A 140 5.25 -8.91 -1.83
CA VAL A 140 4.96 -9.03 -3.27
C VAL A 140 3.60 -8.39 -3.55
N LEU A 141 3.55 -7.07 -3.45
CA LEU A 141 2.35 -6.28 -3.65
C LEU A 141 2.66 -4.96 -4.35
N THR A 142 1.63 -4.39 -4.97
CA THR A 142 1.65 -3.12 -5.70
C THR A 142 2.08 -1.88 -4.89
N GLU A 143 2.07 -1.95 -3.56
CA GLU A 143 2.15 -0.82 -2.64
C GLU A 143 3.41 0.02 -2.84
N GLY A 144 4.59 -0.61 -2.82
CA GLY A 144 5.86 0.10 -2.97
C GLY A 144 5.94 0.88 -4.28
N LEU A 145 5.52 0.25 -5.38
CA LEU A 145 5.43 0.89 -6.71
C LEU A 145 4.40 2.03 -6.71
N TYR A 146 3.23 1.79 -6.13
CA TYR A 146 2.15 2.79 -6.08
C TYR A 146 2.56 4.04 -5.28
N TYR A 147 3.23 3.88 -4.13
CA TYR A 147 3.70 5.00 -3.32
C TYR A 147 4.70 5.86 -4.08
N PHE A 148 5.62 5.22 -4.81
CA PHE A 148 6.61 5.91 -5.61
C PHE A 148 5.96 6.73 -6.73
N ILE A 149 5.12 6.08 -7.55
CA ILE A 149 4.52 6.77 -8.71
C ILE A 149 3.56 7.85 -8.25
N THR A 150 2.74 7.62 -7.22
CA THR A 150 1.83 8.66 -6.70
C THR A 150 2.57 9.84 -6.09
N SER A 151 3.70 9.61 -5.39
CA SER A 151 4.58 10.70 -4.93
C SER A 151 5.18 11.49 -6.08
N LEU A 152 5.52 10.81 -7.19
CA LEU A 152 5.98 11.47 -8.41
C LEU A 152 4.86 12.30 -9.05
N VAL A 153 3.64 11.76 -9.15
CA VAL A 153 2.45 12.46 -9.65
C VAL A 153 2.18 13.72 -8.82
N ILE A 154 2.21 13.62 -7.49
CA ILE A 154 2.04 14.78 -6.61
C ILE A 154 3.15 15.81 -6.85
N LEU A 155 4.42 15.40 -6.80
CA LEU A 155 5.54 16.33 -6.95
C LEU A 155 5.54 17.04 -8.31
N VAL A 156 5.33 16.31 -9.41
CA VAL A 156 5.26 16.87 -10.75
C VAL A 156 4.00 17.71 -10.91
N GLY A 157 2.85 17.25 -10.41
CA GLY A 157 1.60 18.00 -10.40
C GLY A 157 1.73 19.35 -9.71
N LEU A 158 2.34 19.40 -8.52
CA LEU A 158 2.59 20.66 -7.81
C LEU A 158 3.52 21.60 -8.59
N LYS A 159 4.49 21.07 -9.35
CA LYS A 159 5.31 21.87 -10.27
C LYS A 159 4.53 22.35 -11.49
N VAL A 160 3.62 21.54 -12.04
CA VAL A 160 2.72 21.95 -13.13
C VAL A 160 1.80 23.08 -12.67
N VAL A 161 1.23 22.99 -11.46
CA VAL A 161 0.40 24.07 -10.87
C VAL A 161 1.18 25.38 -10.80
N ARG A 162 2.45 25.32 -10.36
CA ARG A 162 3.32 26.49 -10.21
C ARG A 162 3.77 27.06 -11.57
N ASP A 163 4.34 26.21 -12.43
CA ASP A 163 5.12 26.62 -13.60
C ASP A 163 4.31 26.55 -14.91
N LYS A 164 3.21 25.78 -14.95
CA LYS A 164 2.35 25.55 -16.12
C LYS A 164 3.13 25.16 -17.37
N GLY A 165 4.15 24.32 -17.21
CA GLY A 165 5.04 23.88 -18.29
C GLY A 165 4.47 22.68 -19.04
N TYR A 166 4.48 22.72 -20.37
CA TYR A 166 3.92 21.65 -21.22
C TYR A 166 4.67 20.32 -21.07
N ALA A 167 6.01 20.35 -20.99
CA ALA A 167 6.80 19.14 -20.76
C ALA A 167 6.46 18.48 -19.41
N LEU A 168 6.27 19.29 -18.35
CA LEU A 168 5.84 18.78 -17.05
C LEU A 168 4.40 18.23 -17.10
N ALA A 169 3.54 18.77 -17.95
CA ALA A 169 2.18 18.26 -18.17
C ALA A 169 2.21 16.86 -18.82
N VAL A 170 3.08 16.63 -19.81
CA VAL A 170 3.29 15.30 -20.38
C VAL A 170 3.79 14.32 -19.32
N VAL A 171 4.81 14.71 -18.53
CA VAL A 171 5.34 13.87 -17.45
C VAL A 171 4.26 13.56 -16.40
N LEU A 172 3.41 14.54 -16.06
CA LEU A 172 2.27 14.35 -15.18
C LEU A 172 1.29 13.31 -15.74
N GLY A 173 0.89 13.43 -17.00
CA GLY A 173 -0.02 12.50 -17.66
C GLY A 173 0.51 11.08 -17.71
N VAL A 174 1.79 10.92 -18.11
CA VAL A 174 2.47 9.61 -18.13
C VAL A 174 2.56 9.01 -16.74
N ALA A 175 3.01 9.77 -15.74
CA ALA A 175 3.12 9.28 -14.36
C ALA A 175 1.76 8.92 -13.77
N ALA A 176 0.71 9.72 -14.04
CA ALA A 176 -0.65 9.44 -13.59
C ALA A 176 -1.19 8.17 -14.25
N SER A 177 -0.88 7.93 -15.52
CA SER A 177 -1.27 6.72 -16.25
C SER A 177 -0.57 5.48 -15.67
N LEU A 178 0.73 5.56 -15.41
CA LEU A 178 1.46 4.47 -14.74
C LEU A 178 0.92 4.19 -13.33
N ALA A 179 0.52 5.22 -12.59
CA ALA A 179 -0.11 5.05 -11.29
C ALA A 179 -1.47 4.33 -11.42
N TYR A 180 -2.28 4.73 -12.41
CA TYR A 180 -3.55 4.10 -12.76
C TYR A 180 -3.38 2.63 -13.16
N LEU A 181 -2.37 2.33 -13.99
CA LEU A 181 -1.98 0.97 -14.40
C LEU A 181 -1.36 0.15 -13.26
N THR A 182 -1.13 0.74 -12.09
CA THR A 182 -0.78 0.02 -10.85
C THR A 182 -2.03 -0.21 -9.99
N LYS A 183 -2.80 0.85 -9.76
CA LYS A 183 -4.09 0.82 -9.07
C LYS A 183 -5.03 1.88 -9.64
N PRO A 184 -6.28 1.57 -9.98
CA PRO A 184 -7.15 2.52 -10.67
C PRO A 184 -7.51 3.75 -9.83
N GLY A 185 -7.46 3.64 -8.50
CA GLY A 185 -7.68 4.75 -7.56
C GLY A 185 -6.68 5.92 -7.70
N ALA A 186 -5.59 5.75 -8.45
CA ALA A 186 -4.69 6.85 -8.77
C ALA A 186 -5.29 7.89 -9.74
N MET A 187 -6.35 7.54 -10.48
CA MET A 187 -7.06 8.51 -11.32
C MET A 187 -7.56 9.71 -10.50
N GLY A 188 -7.87 9.49 -9.21
CA GLY A 188 -8.21 10.56 -8.28
C GLY A 188 -7.15 11.67 -8.19
N TYR A 189 -5.86 11.33 -8.22
CA TYR A 189 -4.77 12.32 -8.20
C TYR A 189 -4.81 13.20 -9.46
N MET A 190 -5.08 12.60 -10.62
CA MET A 190 -5.19 13.32 -11.89
C MET A 190 -6.37 14.30 -11.87
N MET A 191 -7.52 13.88 -11.32
CA MET A 191 -8.71 14.72 -11.18
C MET A 191 -8.47 15.91 -10.24
N ILE A 192 -7.98 15.66 -9.02
CA ILE A 192 -7.75 16.74 -8.05
C ILE A 192 -6.65 17.68 -8.51
N LEU A 193 -5.58 17.19 -9.14
CA LEU A 193 -4.54 18.05 -9.70
C LEU A 193 -5.05 18.89 -10.86
N SER A 194 -5.93 18.37 -11.72
CA SER A 194 -6.59 19.17 -12.76
C SER A 194 -7.42 20.30 -12.14
N ALA A 195 -8.16 20.03 -11.07
CA ALA A 195 -8.91 21.06 -10.35
C ALA A 195 -7.99 22.11 -9.71
N ILE A 196 -6.88 21.69 -9.10
CA ILE A 196 -5.88 22.61 -8.53
C ILE A 196 -5.22 23.44 -9.63
N ILE A 197 -4.82 22.85 -10.76
CA ILE A 197 -4.24 23.57 -11.91
C ILE A 197 -5.22 24.63 -12.43
N PHE A 198 -6.51 24.31 -12.47
CA PHE A 198 -7.54 25.25 -12.88
C PHE A 198 -7.72 26.39 -11.87
N LEU A 199 -7.87 26.08 -10.58
CA LEU A 199 -8.28 27.02 -9.54
C LEU A 199 -7.12 27.77 -8.85
N ALA A 200 -5.88 27.29 -8.93
CA ALA A 200 -4.74 27.91 -8.25
C ALA A 200 -4.49 29.34 -8.74
N TYR A 201 -4.04 30.24 -7.86
CA TYR A 201 -3.78 31.64 -8.20
C TYR A 201 -5.01 32.34 -8.82
N PRO A 202 -6.13 32.50 -8.09
CA PRO A 202 -7.40 33.00 -8.64
C PRO A 202 -7.27 34.40 -9.26
N SER A 203 -6.36 35.24 -8.76
CA SER A 203 -6.04 36.55 -9.33
C SER A 203 -5.49 36.50 -10.76
N ARG A 204 -4.94 35.36 -11.19
CA ARG A 204 -4.37 35.11 -12.53
C ARG A 204 -5.25 34.21 -13.40
N LEU A 205 -6.47 33.90 -12.95
CA LEU A 205 -7.34 32.94 -13.63
C LEU A 205 -7.67 33.40 -15.06
N ARG A 206 -8.07 34.66 -15.25
CA ARG A 206 -8.44 35.20 -16.56
C ARG A 206 -7.27 35.27 -17.54
N SER A 207 -6.10 35.74 -17.09
CA SER A 207 -4.94 35.92 -17.97
C SER A 207 -4.27 34.60 -18.37
N GLU A 208 -4.34 33.58 -17.51
CA GLU A 208 -3.71 32.28 -17.76
C GLU A 208 -4.71 31.19 -18.20
N PHE A 209 -5.98 31.52 -18.41
CA PHE A 209 -7.04 30.55 -18.71
C PHE A 209 -6.69 29.60 -19.86
N PRO A 210 -6.29 30.07 -21.06
CA PRO A 210 -5.98 29.17 -22.18
C PRO A 210 -4.82 28.23 -21.86
N ARG A 211 -3.79 28.75 -21.16
CA ARG A 211 -2.62 27.97 -20.76
C ARG A 211 -2.96 26.88 -19.75
N ARG A 212 -3.86 27.16 -18.81
CA ARG A 212 -4.34 26.19 -17.82
C ARG A 212 -5.08 25.04 -18.50
N ILE A 213 -6.02 25.38 -19.38
CA ILE A 213 -6.78 24.39 -20.15
C ILE A 213 -5.85 23.55 -21.02
N LEU A 214 -4.91 24.18 -21.74
CA LEU A 214 -3.97 23.47 -22.60
C LEU A 214 -3.08 22.48 -21.82
N VAL A 215 -2.56 22.89 -20.66
CA VAL A 215 -1.77 22.00 -19.78
C VAL A 215 -2.60 20.82 -19.28
N ILE A 216 -3.87 21.04 -18.91
CA ILE A 216 -4.79 19.97 -18.50
C ILE A 216 -5.03 19.01 -19.67
N ILE A 217 -5.33 19.52 -20.87
CA ILE A 217 -5.53 18.72 -22.08
C ILE A 217 -4.29 17.89 -22.41
N ILE A 218 -3.10 18.48 -22.40
CA ILE A 218 -1.84 17.77 -22.67
C ILE A 218 -1.62 16.64 -21.66
N ALA A 219 -1.87 16.90 -20.38
CA ALA A 219 -1.71 15.88 -19.35
C ALA A 219 -2.74 14.74 -19.51
N TRP A 220 -4.00 15.03 -19.82
CA TRP A 220 -5.01 14.00 -20.08
C TRP A 220 -4.76 13.23 -21.38
N ALA A 221 -4.29 13.90 -22.44
CA ALA A 221 -3.92 13.25 -23.69
C ALA A 221 -2.77 12.25 -23.47
N ALA A 222 -1.72 12.67 -22.75
CA ALA A 222 -0.62 11.79 -22.38
C ALA A 222 -1.09 10.63 -21.49
N PHE A 223 -2.00 10.89 -20.55
CA PHE A 223 -2.60 9.85 -19.72
C PHE A 223 -3.29 8.78 -20.56
N LEU A 224 -4.20 9.22 -21.45
CA LEU A 224 -5.03 8.35 -22.29
C LEU A 224 -4.20 7.53 -23.27
N VAL A 225 -3.19 8.13 -23.89
CA VAL A 225 -2.27 7.41 -24.80
C VAL A 225 -1.60 6.25 -24.08
N VAL A 226 -1.05 6.48 -22.88
CA VAL A 226 -0.35 5.44 -22.11
C VAL A 226 -1.31 4.39 -21.54
N SER A 227 -2.52 4.79 -21.12
CA SER A 227 -3.50 3.84 -20.57
C SER A 227 -4.29 3.09 -21.64
N SER A 228 -4.20 3.51 -22.90
CA SER A 228 -5.03 2.99 -24.00
C SER A 228 -4.99 1.46 -24.17
N PRO A 229 -3.86 0.73 -24.02
CA PRO A 229 -3.88 -0.72 -24.20
C PRO A 229 -4.71 -1.43 -23.14
N TYR A 230 -4.63 -0.96 -21.90
CA TYR A 230 -5.41 -1.53 -20.79
C TYR A 230 -6.88 -1.12 -20.86
N LEU A 231 -7.18 0.13 -21.23
CA LEU A 231 -8.57 0.56 -21.47
C LEU A 231 -9.22 -0.23 -22.61
N TYR A 232 -8.47 -0.52 -23.67
CA TYR A 232 -8.92 -1.36 -24.76
C TYR A 232 -9.21 -2.79 -24.27
N TYR A 233 -8.28 -3.40 -23.52
CA TYR A 233 -8.50 -4.71 -22.89
C TYR A 233 -9.77 -4.72 -22.04
N LEU A 234 -9.94 -3.72 -21.16
CA LEU A 234 -11.12 -3.64 -20.30
C LEU A 234 -12.40 -3.56 -21.12
N SER A 235 -12.42 -2.76 -22.19
CA SER A 235 -13.60 -2.63 -23.04
C SER A 235 -13.97 -3.91 -23.79
N GLN A 236 -12.97 -4.69 -24.22
CA GLN A 236 -13.18 -5.99 -24.84
C GLN A 236 -13.69 -7.01 -23.84
N ALA A 237 -13.12 -7.01 -22.63
CA ALA A 237 -13.42 -8.01 -21.62
C ALA A 237 -14.80 -7.79 -20.97
N SER A 238 -15.22 -6.53 -20.77
CA SER A 238 -16.51 -6.21 -20.15
C SER A 238 -17.65 -6.00 -21.14
N GLY A 239 -17.36 -5.73 -22.41
CA GLY A 239 -18.34 -5.28 -23.40
C GLY A 239 -18.81 -3.82 -23.20
N GLU A 240 -18.26 -3.09 -22.23
CA GLU A 240 -18.61 -1.71 -21.90
C GLU A 240 -17.36 -0.81 -21.85
N VAL A 241 -17.52 0.49 -22.13
CA VAL A 241 -16.43 1.47 -21.95
C VAL A 241 -16.25 1.77 -20.46
N ILE A 242 -15.50 0.91 -19.77
CA ILE A 242 -15.19 1.05 -18.35
C ILE A 242 -13.74 1.47 -18.14
N MET A 243 -13.51 2.26 -17.08
CA MET A 243 -12.17 2.69 -16.67
C MET A 243 -11.57 1.82 -15.58
N THR A 244 -12.32 0.91 -14.98
CA THR A 244 -11.82 -0.05 -13.99
C THR A 244 -12.68 -1.31 -14.09
N GLY A 245 -12.14 -2.50 -13.79
CA GLY A 245 -12.93 -3.73 -13.73
C GLY A 245 -14.04 -3.74 -12.65
N ARG A 246 -14.12 -2.68 -11.83
CA ARG A 246 -15.19 -2.43 -10.85
C ARG A 246 -15.89 -1.09 -11.06
N GLY A 247 -15.92 -0.63 -12.31
CA GLY A 247 -16.41 0.69 -12.70
C GLY A 247 -17.66 0.66 -13.55
N GLY A 248 -18.30 -0.50 -13.71
CA GLY A 248 -19.54 -0.63 -14.49
C GLY A 248 -20.71 0.04 -13.80
N ALA A 249 -21.81 0.25 -14.54
CA ALA A 249 -23.02 0.87 -14.00
C ALA A 249 -23.55 0.13 -12.77
N GLY A 250 -23.45 -1.20 -12.75
CA GLY A 250 -23.82 -2.03 -11.61
C GLY A 250 -22.98 -1.76 -10.35
N ASP A 251 -21.68 -1.56 -10.48
CA ASP A 251 -20.80 -1.24 -9.34
C ASP A 251 -21.05 0.15 -8.76
N VAL A 252 -21.35 1.11 -9.64
CA VAL A 252 -21.73 2.46 -9.25
C VAL A 252 -23.05 2.42 -8.48
N MET A 253 -24.06 1.69 -8.98
CA MET A 253 -25.33 1.51 -8.31
C MET A 253 -25.18 0.75 -6.98
N ALA A 254 -24.35 -0.29 -6.93
CA ALA A 254 -24.05 -1.02 -5.70
C ALA A 254 -23.36 -0.12 -4.67
N THR A 255 -22.47 0.77 -5.11
CA THR A 255 -21.80 1.74 -4.24
C THR A 255 -22.78 2.79 -3.73
N ALA A 256 -23.65 3.32 -4.60
CA ALA A 256 -24.73 4.22 -4.20
C ALA A 256 -25.67 3.56 -3.19
N GLY A 257 -26.11 2.32 -3.46
CA GLY A 257 -26.93 1.53 -2.55
C GLY A 257 -26.25 1.29 -1.19
N ARG A 258 -24.94 1.00 -1.17
CA ARG A 258 -24.16 0.90 0.08
C ARG A 258 -24.14 2.20 0.88
N ILE A 259 -23.95 3.34 0.22
CA ILE A 259 -23.99 4.66 0.89
C ILE A 259 -25.36 4.92 1.51
N VAL A 260 -26.44 4.59 0.79
CA VAL A 260 -27.82 4.77 1.29
C VAL A 260 -28.12 3.86 2.48
N THR A 261 -27.69 2.59 2.41
CA THR A 261 -28.00 1.56 3.42
C THR A 261 -27.11 1.64 4.65
N THR A 262 -25.81 1.84 4.46
CA THR A 262 -24.78 1.76 5.52
C THR A 262 -24.32 3.15 5.97
N GLY A 263 -24.61 4.20 5.19
CA GLY A 263 -24.01 5.51 5.36
C GLY A 263 -22.58 5.58 4.83
N LEU A 264 -21.95 6.73 5.05
CA LEU A 264 -20.50 6.89 4.80
C LEU A 264 -19.70 6.13 5.87
N TYR A 265 -18.53 5.63 5.49
CA TYR A 265 -17.60 4.90 6.35
C TYR A 265 -16.87 5.79 7.37
N PHE A 266 -17.58 6.70 8.05
CA PHE A 266 -17.00 7.65 8.99
C PHE A 266 -16.34 6.99 10.19
N ILE A 267 -16.97 5.98 10.78
CA ILE A 267 -16.45 5.26 11.96
C ILE A 267 -15.19 4.48 11.57
N ASP A 268 -15.26 3.73 10.47
CA ASP A 268 -14.10 3.01 9.93
C ASP A 268 -12.98 3.96 9.55
N PHE A 269 -13.30 5.12 8.98
CA PHE A 269 -12.30 6.15 8.68
C PHE A 269 -11.67 6.72 9.95
N GLY A 270 -12.48 7.06 10.96
CA GLY A 270 -12.03 7.61 12.24
C GLY A 270 -11.13 6.66 13.02
N THR A 271 -11.27 5.35 12.83
CA THR A 271 -10.39 4.33 13.42
C THR A 271 -9.18 4.03 12.55
N ALA A 272 -9.38 3.81 11.24
CA ALA A 272 -8.33 3.40 10.31
C ALA A 272 -7.35 4.53 9.96
N TYR A 273 -7.76 5.80 9.99
CA TYR A 273 -6.89 6.93 9.64
C TYR A 273 -5.79 7.19 10.67
N PRO A 274 -6.08 7.30 11.98
CA PRO A 274 -5.05 7.32 13.01
C PRO A 274 -4.19 6.05 13.00
N GLU A 275 -4.81 4.89 12.77
CA GLU A 275 -4.09 3.63 12.71
C GLU A 275 -3.11 3.58 11.54
N ALA A 276 -3.47 4.15 10.38
CA ALA A 276 -2.62 4.23 9.18
C ALA A 276 -1.42 5.14 9.37
N TYR A 277 -1.59 6.28 10.07
CA TYR A 277 -0.46 7.10 10.53
C TYR A 277 0.42 6.33 11.52
N THR A 278 -0.16 5.43 12.32
CA THR A 278 0.28 5.07 13.68
C THR A 278 0.04 6.21 14.66
N TYR A 279 -0.35 5.87 15.90
CA TYR A 279 -0.67 6.86 16.92
C TYR A 279 0.42 7.92 17.14
N PRO A 280 1.74 7.60 17.19
CA PRO A 280 2.76 8.64 17.35
C PRO A 280 2.83 9.65 16.20
N PHE A 281 2.75 9.21 14.94
CA PHE A 281 2.69 10.15 13.81
C PHE A 281 1.38 10.94 13.78
N PHE A 282 0.27 10.30 14.17
CA PHE A 282 -1.03 10.96 14.25
C PHE A 282 -1.04 12.06 15.31
N LEU A 283 -0.40 11.87 16.47
CA LEU A 283 -0.24 12.91 17.48
C LEU A 283 0.53 14.12 16.94
N LEU A 284 1.59 13.90 16.16
CA LEU A 284 2.31 15.01 15.49
C LEU A 284 1.44 15.71 14.45
N PHE A 285 0.60 14.96 13.72
CA PHE A 285 -0.41 15.53 12.82
C PHE A 285 -1.44 16.39 13.58
N LEU A 286 -1.89 15.97 14.77
CA LEU A 286 -2.78 16.78 15.61
C LEU A 286 -2.10 18.05 16.13
N ILE A 287 -0.81 18.03 16.47
CA ILE A 287 -0.05 19.24 16.83
C ILE A 287 -0.02 20.23 15.66
N PHE A 288 0.15 19.73 14.44
CA PHE A 288 0.05 20.55 13.24
C PHE A 288 -1.34 21.18 13.09
N LEU A 289 -2.41 20.39 13.24
CA LEU A 289 -3.79 20.88 13.15
C LEU A 289 -4.12 21.89 14.25
N TRP A 290 -3.63 21.71 15.47
CA TRP A 290 -3.86 22.64 16.58
C TRP A 290 -3.31 24.05 16.30
N LYS A 291 -2.24 24.14 15.50
CA LYS A 291 -1.67 25.41 15.04
C LYS A 291 -2.38 26.03 13.84
N LEU A 292 -3.20 25.26 13.14
CA LEU A 292 -3.83 25.68 11.89
C LEU A 292 -4.80 26.86 12.07
N PRO A 293 -5.74 26.89 13.06
CA PRO A 293 -6.67 28.01 13.21
C PRO A 293 -5.97 29.36 13.41
N GLY A 294 -4.91 29.39 14.21
CA GLY A 294 -4.12 30.61 14.41
C GLY A 294 -3.47 31.13 13.13
N ARG A 295 -2.97 30.21 12.27
CA ARG A 295 -2.38 30.55 10.97
C ARG A 295 -3.43 30.97 9.94
N VAL A 296 -4.64 30.42 10.00
CA VAL A 296 -5.78 30.87 9.17
C VAL A 296 -6.12 32.32 9.55
N ILE A 297 -6.27 32.61 10.84
CA ILE A 297 -6.61 33.95 11.34
C ILE A 297 -5.51 34.96 10.97
N SER A 298 -4.24 34.58 11.12
CA SER A 298 -3.10 35.44 10.77
C SER A 298 -2.77 35.51 9.27
N ARG A 299 -3.55 34.83 8.40
CA ARG A 299 -3.32 34.72 6.95
C ARG A 299 -1.91 34.24 6.58
N ASP A 300 -1.33 33.36 7.40
CA ASP A 300 0.01 32.80 7.23
C ASP A 300 0.02 31.48 6.44
N ILE A 301 -1.11 31.11 5.83
CA ILE A 301 -1.21 29.90 5.01
C ILE A 301 -0.80 30.23 3.57
N THR A 302 0.16 29.47 3.07
CA THR A 302 0.65 29.56 1.71
C THR A 302 -0.24 28.80 0.73
N GLU A 303 -0.26 29.20 -0.54
CA GLU A 303 -1.02 28.49 -1.58
C GLU A 303 -0.56 27.03 -1.75
N ARG A 304 0.74 26.76 -1.55
CA ARG A 304 1.29 25.39 -1.61
C ARG A 304 0.70 24.49 -0.53
N GLU A 305 0.46 25.03 0.66
CA GLU A 305 -0.23 24.31 1.74
C GLU A 305 -1.68 24.00 1.35
N LEU A 306 -2.39 24.96 0.77
CA LEU A 306 -3.78 24.76 0.30
C LEU A 306 -3.86 23.63 -0.74
N TRP A 307 -2.89 23.53 -1.65
CA TRP A 307 -2.89 22.46 -2.66
C TRP A 307 -2.74 21.08 -2.05
N ILE A 308 -1.80 20.89 -1.11
CA ILE A 308 -1.64 19.58 -0.45
C ILE A 308 -2.81 19.26 0.47
N PHE A 309 -3.44 20.26 1.09
CA PHE A 309 -4.69 20.07 1.84
C PHE A 309 -5.84 19.64 0.94
N ALA A 310 -5.98 20.25 -0.23
CA ALA A 310 -7.00 19.86 -1.20
C ALA A 310 -6.83 18.40 -1.63
N ILE A 311 -5.59 17.95 -1.89
CA ILE A 311 -5.29 16.54 -2.19
C ILE A 311 -5.66 15.63 -1.00
N GLN A 312 -5.27 16.00 0.23
CA GLN A 312 -5.55 15.22 1.43
C GLN A 312 -7.05 15.06 1.68
N ILE A 313 -7.80 16.17 1.63
CA ILE A 313 -9.26 16.21 1.87
C ILE A 313 -10.01 15.46 0.77
N PHE A 314 -9.60 15.62 -0.49
CA PHE A 314 -10.20 14.90 -1.60
C PHE A 314 -10.13 13.38 -1.40
N TYR A 315 -8.97 12.87 -0.98
CA TYR A 315 -8.82 11.45 -0.70
C TYR A 315 -9.52 11.00 0.59
N PHE A 316 -9.72 11.87 1.58
CA PHE A 316 -10.61 11.55 2.71
C PHE A 316 -12.03 11.28 2.22
N GLY A 317 -12.56 12.15 1.36
CA GLY A 317 -13.86 11.96 0.74
C GLY A 317 -13.95 10.63 0.00
N ILE A 318 -12.94 10.30 -0.83
CA ILE A 318 -12.89 9.01 -1.53
C ILE A 318 -12.94 7.84 -0.55
N TYR A 319 -12.12 7.82 0.50
CA TYR A 319 -12.07 6.68 1.42
C TYR A 319 -13.28 6.59 2.36
N MET A 320 -13.94 7.71 2.66
CA MET A 320 -15.22 7.71 3.38
C MET A 320 -16.35 7.12 2.53
N VAL A 321 -16.24 7.19 1.19
CA VAL A 321 -17.23 6.60 0.26
C VAL A 321 -16.88 5.16 -0.11
N ALA A 322 -15.63 4.90 -0.51
CA ALA A 322 -15.18 3.63 -1.06
C ALA A 322 -14.83 2.56 0.00
N GLY A 323 -14.87 2.93 1.29
CA GLY A 323 -14.49 2.06 2.40
C GLY A 323 -13.10 2.40 2.93
N ALA A 324 -13.05 2.76 4.22
CA ALA A 324 -11.82 3.13 4.88
C ALA A 324 -11.17 1.90 5.53
N ARG A 325 -10.11 1.39 4.91
CA ARG A 325 -9.24 0.38 5.52
C ARG A 325 -7.85 0.97 5.72
N ARG A 326 -7.18 0.56 6.80
CA ARG A 326 -5.80 0.97 7.11
C ARG A 326 -4.87 0.89 5.90
N ARG A 327 -4.90 -0.23 5.17
CA ARG A 327 -4.05 -0.45 3.99
C ARG A 327 -4.29 0.57 2.87
N TYR A 328 -5.51 1.06 2.69
CA TYR A 328 -5.85 2.06 1.70
C TYR A 328 -5.39 3.45 2.15
N LEU A 329 -5.60 3.78 3.43
CA LEU A 329 -5.17 5.05 3.99
C LEU A 329 -3.64 5.17 4.08
N VAL A 330 -2.90 4.06 4.24
CA VAL A 330 -1.43 4.10 4.17
C VAL A 330 -0.93 4.64 2.82
N GLN A 331 -1.72 4.53 1.75
CA GLN A 331 -1.32 4.98 0.42
C GLN A 331 -1.18 6.50 0.28
N ILE A 332 -1.81 7.29 1.14
CA ILE A 332 -1.62 8.75 1.16
C ILE A 332 -0.52 9.19 2.13
N MET A 333 0.08 8.27 2.90
CA MET A 333 1.12 8.63 3.88
C MET A 333 2.36 9.29 3.30
N PRO A 334 2.82 9.00 2.05
CA PRO A 334 3.91 9.77 1.45
C PRO A 334 3.68 11.29 1.40
N LEU A 335 2.40 11.71 1.35
CA LEU A 335 1.97 13.09 1.52
C LEU A 335 1.65 13.41 2.99
N GLY A 336 0.88 12.55 3.67
CA GLY A 336 0.37 12.77 5.02
C GLY A 336 1.46 13.03 6.07
N VAL A 337 2.57 12.30 6.01
CA VAL A 337 3.67 12.46 6.99
C VAL A 337 4.39 13.81 6.86
N VAL A 338 4.17 14.58 5.77
CA VAL A 338 4.63 15.98 5.67
C VAL A 338 4.03 16.82 6.80
N PHE A 339 2.74 16.62 7.10
CA PHE A 339 2.07 17.35 8.17
C PHE A 339 2.60 16.94 9.54
N SER A 340 2.88 15.65 9.76
CA SER A 340 3.54 15.18 10.99
C SER A 340 4.94 15.77 11.15
N ALA A 341 5.71 15.90 10.06
CA ALA A 341 7.04 16.53 10.08
C ALA A 341 6.96 18.00 10.51
N VAL A 342 5.98 18.75 10.00
CA VAL A 342 5.76 20.14 10.42
C VAL A 342 5.27 20.24 11.86
N GLY A 343 4.37 19.34 12.30
CA GLY A 343 3.97 19.23 13.69
C GLY A 343 5.15 18.98 14.64
N PHE A 344 6.11 18.15 14.22
CA PHE A 344 7.36 17.94 14.95
C PHE A 344 8.23 19.20 15.00
N ILE A 345 8.30 19.98 13.90
CA ILE A 345 9.03 21.26 13.88
C ILE A 345 8.44 22.22 14.92
N TYR A 346 7.11 22.35 14.99
CA TYR A 346 6.46 23.20 16.00
C TYR A 346 6.80 22.78 17.43
N LEU A 347 6.84 21.48 17.71
CA LEU A 347 7.24 20.94 19.01
C LEU A 347 8.72 21.22 19.31
N ALA A 348 9.60 20.99 18.33
CA ALA A 348 11.03 21.23 18.46
C ALA A 348 11.35 22.72 18.70
N ASP A 349 10.66 23.61 18.01
CA ASP A 349 10.86 25.06 18.16
C ASP A 349 10.33 25.54 19.53
N ARG A 350 9.23 24.95 20.05
CA ARG A 350 8.78 25.17 21.43
C ARG A 350 9.80 24.73 22.48
N ILE A 351 10.52 23.62 22.26
CA ILE A 351 11.60 23.16 23.15
C ILE A 351 12.77 24.16 23.12
N LYS A 352 13.20 24.60 21.93
CA LYS A 352 14.28 25.59 21.77
C LYS A 352 13.97 26.93 22.46
N LEU A 353 12.71 27.35 22.44
CA LEU A 353 12.27 28.56 23.14
C LEU A 353 12.33 28.42 24.67
N ARG A 354 12.06 27.23 25.21
CA ARG A 354 12.07 26.97 26.66
C ARG A 354 13.46 26.61 27.21
N LYS A 355 14.33 26.01 26.41
CA LYS A 355 15.69 25.62 26.79
C LYS A 355 16.68 26.18 25.78
N LYS A 356 17.48 27.18 26.18
CA LYS A 356 18.56 27.72 25.32
C LYS A 356 19.71 26.72 25.19
N GLU A 357 20.12 26.11 26.29
CA GLU A 357 21.17 25.08 26.33
C GLU A 357 20.58 23.66 26.24
N GLY A 358 21.23 22.79 25.49
CA GLY A 358 20.85 21.36 25.39
C GLY A 358 19.57 21.06 24.58
N ALA A 359 18.90 22.05 23.97
CA ALA A 359 17.71 21.80 23.15
C ALA A 359 17.97 20.86 21.96
N ALA A 360 19.14 20.95 21.33
CA ALA A 360 19.52 20.05 20.24
C ALA A 360 19.58 18.59 20.71
N VAL A 361 20.15 18.35 21.89
CA VAL A 361 20.21 17.02 22.52
C VAL A 361 18.80 16.53 22.86
N ALA A 362 17.96 17.38 23.46
CA ALA A 362 16.58 17.02 23.77
C ALA A 362 15.77 16.64 22.53
N ILE A 363 15.93 17.37 21.42
CA ILE A 363 15.27 17.07 20.14
C ILE A 363 15.79 15.75 19.55
N ALA A 364 17.09 15.49 19.62
CA ALA A 364 17.68 14.24 19.16
C ALA A 364 17.19 13.04 19.97
N VAL A 365 17.14 13.16 21.31
CA VAL A 365 16.58 12.13 22.19
C VAL A 365 15.10 11.89 21.87
N LEU A 366 14.32 12.95 21.62
CA LEU A 366 12.92 12.81 21.24
C LEU A 366 12.76 12.04 19.90
N LEU A 367 13.60 12.33 18.89
CA LEU A 367 13.62 11.57 17.63
C LEU A 367 14.03 10.11 17.84
N LEU A 368 14.99 9.84 18.72
CA LEU A 368 15.42 8.48 19.05
C LEU A 368 14.31 7.69 19.73
N VAL A 369 13.66 8.26 20.75
CA VAL A 369 12.50 7.64 21.42
C VAL A 369 11.37 7.42 20.42
N PHE A 370 11.06 8.43 19.60
CA PHE A 370 10.05 8.31 18.55
C PHE A 370 10.37 7.14 17.61
N THR A 371 11.62 6.99 17.20
CA THR A 371 12.06 5.88 16.33
C THR A 371 11.96 4.53 17.05
N ALA A 372 12.39 4.46 18.31
CA ALA A 372 12.33 3.24 19.12
C ALA A 372 10.91 2.72 19.32
N VAL A 373 9.90 3.61 19.39
CA VAL A 373 8.48 3.21 19.47
C VAL A 373 7.97 2.62 18.15
N GLN A 374 8.48 3.09 17.01
CA GLN A 374 7.99 2.68 15.69
C GLN A 374 8.64 1.40 15.16
N LEU A 375 9.95 1.23 15.41
CA LEU A 375 10.73 0.13 14.83
C LEU A 375 10.21 -1.28 15.17
N PRO A 376 9.78 -1.61 16.40
CA PRO A 376 9.26 -2.95 16.70
C PRO A 376 8.10 -3.34 15.79
N LYS A 377 7.17 -2.40 15.52
CA LYS A 377 6.03 -2.62 14.62
C LYS A 377 6.45 -2.76 13.16
N ALA A 378 7.54 -2.10 12.75
CA ALA A 378 8.08 -2.16 11.40
C ALA A 378 8.80 -3.50 11.13
N LEU A 379 9.51 -4.03 12.13
CA LEU A 379 10.42 -5.16 12.01
C LEU A 379 9.78 -6.53 12.32
N VAL A 380 8.47 -6.58 12.57
CA VAL A 380 7.72 -7.84 12.68
C VAL A 380 7.85 -8.63 11.36
N ARG A 381 8.14 -9.93 11.48
CA ARG A 381 8.29 -10.84 10.33
C ARG A 381 7.05 -10.79 9.43
N LEU A 382 7.28 -10.59 8.13
CA LEU A 382 6.17 -10.45 7.17
C LEU A 382 5.44 -11.79 7.01
N LYS A 383 4.11 -11.72 7.19
CA LYS A 383 3.15 -12.82 6.95
C LYS A 383 3.48 -14.13 7.68
N ALA A 384 4.08 -14.02 8.87
CA ALA A 384 4.41 -15.18 9.69
C ALA A 384 3.21 -16.06 10.08
N HIS A 385 1.99 -15.49 10.20
CA HIS A 385 0.77 -16.23 10.51
C HIS A 385 0.34 -17.20 9.39
N HIS A 386 0.78 -16.99 8.14
CA HIS A 386 0.52 -17.93 7.03
C HIS A 386 1.58 -19.04 6.93
N LEU A 387 2.50 -19.15 7.90
CA LEU A 387 3.54 -20.17 7.89
C LEU A 387 2.96 -21.60 7.85
N PRO A 388 1.90 -21.95 8.63
CA PRO A 388 1.27 -23.27 8.52
C PRO A 388 0.76 -23.59 7.11
N GLU A 389 0.10 -22.62 6.44
CA GLU A 389 -0.36 -22.76 5.05
C GLU A 389 0.82 -23.02 4.08
N LYS A 390 1.93 -22.29 4.25
CA LYS A 390 3.13 -22.48 3.44
C LYS A 390 3.76 -23.85 3.66
N THR A 391 3.96 -24.27 4.91
CA THR A 391 4.56 -25.57 5.23
C THR A 391 3.70 -26.72 4.75
N ALA A 392 2.37 -26.57 4.86
CA ALA A 392 1.43 -27.57 4.41
C ALA A 392 1.36 -27.67 2.88
N GLY A 393 1.45 -26.54 2.17
CA GLY A 393 1.60 -26.53 0.72
C GLY A 393 2.90 -27.18 0.24
N LEU A 394 4.04 -26.85 0.86
CA LEU A 394 5.32 -27.49 0.54
C LEU A 394 5.32 -28.99 0.81
N TRP A 395 4.67 -29.43 1.89
CA TRP A 395 4.48 -30.85 2.17
C TRP A 395 3.63 -31.53 1.09
N LEU A 396 2.51 -30.91 0.66
CA LEU A 396 1.71 -31.46 -0.44
C LEU A 396 2.46 -31.50 -1.77
N ALA A 397 3.35 -30.54 -2.05
CA ALA A 397 4.19 -30.58 -3.25
C ALA A 397 5.12 -31.81 -3.28
N GLU A 398 5.53 -32.31 -2.11
CA GLU A 398 6.43 -33.46 -1.96
C GLU A 398 5.68 -34.79 -1.91
N TYR A 399 4.51 -34.85 -1.25
CA TYR A 399 3.80 -36.11 -0.95
C TYR A 399 2.41 -36.25 -1.61
N GLY A 400 1.80 -35.16 -2.08
CA GLY A 400 0.41 -35.12 -2.57
C GLY A 400 0.23 -35.41 -4.06
N GLY A 401 1.32 -35.49 -4.83
CA GLY A 401 1.28 -35.57 -6.29
C GLY A 401 1.35 -34.19 -6.96
N LYS A 402 1.74 -34.14 -8.23
CA LYS A 402 1.80 -32.87 -8.98
C LYS A 402 0.40 -32.49 -9.47
N GLY A 403 0.01 -31.23 -9.24
CA GLY A 403 -1.23 -30.67 -9.78
C GLY A 403 -2.49 -31.00 -8.98
N THR A 404 -2.33 -31.55 -7.77
CA THR A 404 -3.42 -31.90 -6.85
C THR A 404 -4.42 -30.75 -6.68
N THR A 405 -5.70 -31.07 -6.75
CA THR A 405 -6.78 -30.12 -6.50
C THR A 405 -7.07 -30.03 -5.00
N ILE A 406 -7.03 -28.82 -4.45
CA ILE A 406 -7.16 -28.58 -3.02
C ILE A 406 -8.29 -27.59 -2.77
N LEU A 407 -9.28 -28.03 -1.98
CA LEU A 407 -10.36 -27.19 -1.49
C LEU A 407 -9.92 -26.49 -0.22
N THR A 408 -9.83 -25.16 -0.27
CA THR A 408 -9.39 -24.36 0.89
C THR A 408 -9.91 -22.92 0.85
N ARG A 409 -9.79 -22.19 1.97
CA ARG A 409 -10.24 -20.79 2.06
C ARG A 409 -9.35 -19.83 1.30
N THR A 410 -8.04 -20.07 1.32
CA THR A 410 -7.07 -19.15 0.72
C THR A 410 -6.12 -19.91 -0.20
N PRO A 411 -5.74 -19.30 -1.34
CA PRO A 411 -4.88 -19.97 -2.31
C PRO A 411 -3.40 -20.08 -1.89
N ILE A 412 -3.03 -19.68 -0.66
CA ILE A 412 -1.61 -19.65 -0.22
C ILE A 412 -1.01 -21.04 -0.22
N MET A 413 -1.66 -22.00 0.44
CA MET A 413 -1.22 -23.39 0.45
C MET A 413 -1.07 -23.93 -0.97
N VAL A 414 -2.11 -23.72 -1.79
CA VAL A 414 -2.17 -24.25 -3.15
C VAL A 414 -1.05 -23.72 -4.04
N TYR A 415 -0.70 -22.44 -3.87
CA TYR A 415 0.44 -21.84 -4.56
C TYR A 415 1.75 -22.58 -4.25
N TYR A 416 2.01 -22.89 -2.98
CA TYR A 416 3.21 -23.64 -2.59
C TYR A 416 3.16 -25.13 -2.95
N ALA A 417 1.96 -25.71 -3.01
CA ALA A 417 1.75 -27.07 -3.48
C ALA A 417 1.96 -27.23 -5.00
N GLY A 418 1.86 -26.14 -5.77
CA GLY A 418 1.80 -26.20 -7.23
C GLY A 418 0.53 -26.90 -7.74
N GLY A 419 -0.56 -26.81 -6.97
CA GLY A 419 -1.84 -27.47 -7.24
C GLY A 419 -2.90 -26.57 -7.85
N THR A 420 -4.14 -27.08 -7.90
CA THR A 420 -5.33 -26.37 -8.40
C THR A 420 -6.17 -25.89 -7.22
N TYR A 421 -6.56 -24.61 -7.24
CA TYR A 421 -7.28 -23.98 -6.13
C TYR A 421 -8.78 -24.08 -6.32
N VAL A 422 -9.45 -24.72 -5.36
CA VAL A 422 -10.91 -24.71 -5.21
C VAL A 422 -11.25 -23.92 -3.95
N GLY A 423 -12.09 -22.89 -4.09
CA GLY A 423 -12.47 -22.02 -2.99
C GLY A 423 -13.56 -22.67 -2.12
N LEU A 424 -13.48 -22.52 -0.81
CA LEU A 424 -14.61 -22.87 0.07
C LEU A 424 -15.89 -22.12 -0.35
N PRO A 425 -17.04 -22.79 -0.46
CA PRO A 425 -18.30 -22.16 -0.82
C PRO A 425 -18.69 -21.08 0.20
N PRO A 426 -19.30 -19.97 -0.24
CA PRO A 426 -19.74 -18.91 0.65
C PRO A 426 -20.99 -19.35 1.44
N GLY A 427 -21.01 -19.06 2.74
CA GLY A 427 -22.14 -19.39 3.61
C GLY A 427 -21.83 -20.54 4.57
N MET A 428 -22.82 -20.91 5.38
CA MET A 428 -22.73 -22.08 6.26
C MET A 428 -23.33 -23.26 5.50
N VAL A 429 -22.54 -24.31 5.28
CA VAL A 429 -22.94 -25.54 4.57
C VAL A 429 -22.82 -26.74 5.51
N THR A 430 -23.48 -27.84 5.17
CA THR A 430 -23.22 -29.13 5.84
C THR A 430 -21.94 -29.77 5.30
N LEU A 431 -21.35 -30.70 6.04
CA LEU A 431 -20.17 -31.44 5.59
C LEU A 431 -20.51 -32.31 4.37
N ALA A 432 -21.74 -32.78 4.26
CA ALA A 432 -22.20 -33.49 3.08
C ALA A 432 -22.21 -32.61 1.83
N GLU A 433 -22.85 -31.46 1.88
CA GLU A 433 -22.84 -30.50 0.76
C GLU A 433 -21.42 -30.06 0.41
N LEU A 434 -20.54 -29.91 1.40
CA LEU A 434 -19.15 -29.57 1.15
C LEU A 434 -18.40 -30.69 0.42
N LEU A 435 -18.64 -31.95 0.78
CA LEU A 435 -18.01 -33.11 0.15
C LEU A 435 -18.56 -33.35 -1.26
N ASP A 436 -19.85 -33.15 -1.47
CA ASP A 436 -20.47 -33.20 -2.80
C ASP A 436 -19.84 -32.12 -3.70
N TYR A 437 -19.74 -30.88 -3.21
CA TYR A 437 -19.04 -29.80 -3.91
C TYR A 437 -17.56 -30.11 -4.16
N ALA A 438 -16.87 -30.70 -3.19
CA ALA A 438 -15.48 -31.13 -3.34
C ALA A 438 -15.35 -32.19 -4.44
N GLY A 439 -16.27 -33.16 -4.49
CA GLY A 439 -16.32 -34.21 -5.51
C GLY A 439 -16.57 -33.65 -6.91
N ASP A 440 -17.54 -32.74 -7.04
CA ASP A 440 -17.89 -32.08 -8.31
C ASP A 440 -16.72 -31.27 -8.89
N GLU A 441 -15.97 -30.59 -8.02
CA GLU A 441 -14.76 -29.81 -8.39
C GLU A 441 -13.49 -30.66 -8.48
N GLY A 442 -13.59 -31.98 -8.20
CA GLY A 442 -12.47 -32.91 -8.23
C GLY A 442 -11.39 -32.65 -7.18
N ALA A 443 -11.76 -32.09 -6.02
CA ALA A 443 -10.84 -31.81 -4.92
C ALA A 443 -10.45 -33.08 -4.15
N GLU A 444 -9.15 -33.39 -4.18
CA GLU A 444 -8.58 -34.57 -3.49
C GLU A 444 -8.37 -34.32 -1.99
N PHE A 445 -8.16 -33.05 -1.61
CA PHE A 445 -7.90 -32.65 -0.24
C PHE A 445 -8.74 -31.44 0.16
N ILE A 446 -9.15 -31.42 1.42
CA ILE A 446 -9.76 -30.28 2.07
C ILE A 446 -8.78 -29.76 3.12
N ALA A 447 -8.43 -28.47 3.05
CA ALA A 447 -7.43 -27.90 3.95
C ALA A 447 -7.88 -26.57 4.57
N GLY A 448 -7.61 -26.38 5.86
CA GLY A 448 -7.92 -25.14 6.54
C GLY A 448 -7.59 -25.15 8.02
N TYR A 449 -7.68 -23.97 8.63
CA TYR A 449 -7.65 -23.85 10.09
C TYR A 449 -8.91 -24.47 10.68
N SER A 450 -8.73 -25.33 11.69
CA SER A 450 -9.81 -26.10 12.31
C SER A 450 -11.00 -25.23 12.73
N ARG A 451 -10.75 -24.08 13.39
CA ARG A 451 -11.80 -23.12 13.78
C ARG A 451 -12.57 -22.53 12.60
N ILE A 452 -11.90 -22.26 11.47
CA ILE A 452 -12.55 -21.68 10.29
C ILE A 452 -13.48 -22.72 9.66
N LEU A 453 -13.05 -23.97 9.56
CA LEU A 453 -13.88 -25.06 9.05
C LEU A 453 -15.10 -25.27 9.95
N LYS A 454 -14.92 -25.35 11.28
CA LYS A 454 -16.01 -25.42 12.26
C LYS A 454 -17.03 -24.28 12.17
N ARG A 455 -16.58 -23.08 11.77
CA ARG A 455 -17.47 -21.92 11.66
C ARG A 455 -18.27 -21.91 10.35
N ASN A 456 -17.71 -22.48 9.29
CA ASN A 456 -18.32 -22.46 7.96
C ASN A 456 -19.08 -23.76 7.64
N VAL A 457 -18.83 -24.83 8.40
CA VAL A 457 -19.47 -26.13 8.23
C VAL A 457 -20.24 -26.48 9.51
N SER A 458 -21.57 -26.58 9.42
CA SER A 458 -22.46 -26.60 10.59
C SER A 458 -22.35 -27.86 11.46
N ASP A 459 -22.15 -29.01 10.85
CA ASP A 459 -22.06 -30.35 11.44
C ASP A 459 -20.62 -30.89 11.48
N PHE A 460 -19.62 -30.02 11.28
CA PHE A 460 -18.22 -30.42 11.12
C PHE A 460 -17.73 -31.31 12.26
N GLU A 461 -17.95 -30.94 13.52
CA GLU A 461 -17.48 -31.75 14.66
C GLU A 461 -18.17 -33.10 14.78
N ALA A 462 -19.44 -33.19 14.36
CA ALA A 462 -20.23 -34.42 14.48
C ALA A 462 -19.86 -35.45 13.41
N GLU A 463 -19.55 -34.99 12.19
CA GLU A 463 -19.37 -35.87 11.02
C GLU A 463 -17.92 -35.96 10.52
N ARG A 464 -16.99 -35.10 10.99
CA ARG A 464 -15.58 -35.12 10.55
C ARG A 464 -14.94 -36.50 10.66
N ASP A 465 -15.03 -37.14 11.82
CA ASP A 465 -14.34 -38.43 12.05
C ASP A 465 -14.94 -39.59 11.25
N ARG A 466 -16.14 -39.41 10.70
CA ARG A 466 -16.81 -40.39 9.84
C ARG A 466 -16.47 -40.20 8.37
N ARG A 467 -16.36 -38.95 7.91
CA ARG A 467 -16.29 -38.62 6.47
C ARG A 467 -14.96 -38.00 6.03
N LEU A 468 -14.05 -37.72 6.97
CA LEU A 468 -12.74 -37.11 6.70
C LEU A 468 -11.62 -37.88 7.41
N GLU A 469 -10.59 -38.26 6.66
CA GLU A 469 -9.34 -38.76 7.19
C GLU A 469 -8.39 -37.58 7.45
N VAL A 470 -7.83 -37.49 8.66
CA VAL A 470 -6.77 -36.52 8.98
C VAL A 470 -5.46 -37.01 8.36
N VAL A 471 -5.04 -36.37 7.28
CA VAL A 471 -3.81 -36.71 6.58
C VAL A 471 -2.59 -36.14 7.32
N LYS A 472 -2.69 -34.86 7.72
CA LYS A 472 -1.61 -34.19 8.46
C LYS A 472 -2.10 -32.95 9.21
N VAL A 473 -1.52 -32.74 10.38
CA VAL A 473 -1.72 -31.56 11.22
C VAL A 473 -0.44 -30.72 11.22
N PHE A 474 -0.59 -29.41 11.09
CA PHE A 474 0.49 -28.44 11.14
C PHE A 474 0.29 -27.53 12.34
N GLU A 475 1.28 -27.53 13.24
CA GLU A 475 1.22 -26.78 14.48
C GLU A 475 1.08 -25.27 14.23
N PRO A 476 0.31 -24.57 15.07
CA PRO A 476 0.16 -23.13 14.97
C PRO A 476 1.48 -22.43 15.27
N VAL A 477 1.68 -21.28 14.63
CA VAL A 477 2.80 -20.39 14.93
C VAL A 477 2.24 -19.24 15.75
N TYR A 478 2.72 -19.08 16.98
CA TYR A 478 2.31 -17.97 17.84
C TYR A 478 2.87 -16.65 17.26
N THR A 479 2.01 -15.75 16.79
CA THR A 479 2.43 -14.51 16.12
C THR A 479 1.87 -13.22 16.71
N GLY A 480 1.11 -13.30 17.80
CA GLY A 480 0.31 -12.22 18.39
C GLY A 480 -0.97 -11.87 17.60
N SER A 481 -1.46 -12.74 16.72
CA SER A 481 -2.60 -12.49 15.82
C SER A 481 -3.94 -13.04 16.35
N ARG A 482 -5.06 -12.59 15.80
CA ARG A 482 -6.43 -13.05 16.18
C ARG A 482 -6.71 -14.52 15.82
N ASP A 483 -5.85 -15.11 15.00
CA ASP A 483 -5.91 -16.51 14.54
C ASP A 483 -4.80 -17.37 15.20
N ASP A 484 -4.12 -16.83 16.22
CA ASP A 484 -3.11 -17.58 16.98
C ASP A 484 -3.75 -18.76 17.73
N GLY A 485 -3.14 -19.94 17.58
CA GLY A 485 -3.48 -21.15 18.35
C GLY A 485 -4.34 -22.18 17.61
N ASP A 486 -4.81 -21.89 16.40
CA ASP A 486 -5.57 -22.87 15.62
C ASP A 486 -4.65 -23.74 14.75
N GLU A 487 -4.78 -25.06 14.89
CA GLU A 487 -4.12 -26.03 14.02
C GLU A 487 -4.60 -25.89 12.59
N PHE A 488 -3.65 -25.94 11.65
CA PHE A 488 -3.95 -26.04 10.22
C PHE A 488 -3.91 -27.52 9.83
N VAL A 489 -5.01 -28.02 9.25
CA VAL A 489 -5.18 -29.46 9.02
C VAL A 489 -5.46 -29.73 7.55
N VAL A 490 -4.88 -30.81 7.05
CA VAL A 490 -5.16 -31.39 5.72
C VAL A 490 -5.98 -32.65 5.92
N TYR A 491 -7.16 -32.66 5.31
CA TYR A 491 -8.09 -33.77 5.31
C TYR A 491 -8.19 -34.40 3.92
N ARG A 492 -8.47 -35.70 3.88
CA ARG A 492 -8.90 -36.42 2.69
C ARG A 492 -10.35 -36.90 2.87
N PRO A 493 -11.25 -36.64 1.91
CA PRO A 493 -12.59 -37.23 1.91
C PRO A 493 -12.53 -38.76 2.00
N VAL A 494 -13.39 -39.36 2.83
CA VAL A 494 -13.58 -40.80 2.93
C VAL A 494 -14.97 -41.13 2.39
N ASP A 495 -15.05 -42.17 1.55
CA ASP A 495 -16.31 -42.66 0.96
C ASP A 495 -17.30 -43.17 2.01
#